data_AF-M7ARC0-F1
#
_entry.id   AF-M7ARC0-F1
#
_cell.length_a   1.000
_cell.length_b   1.000
_cell.length_c   1.000
_cell.angle_alpha   90.00
_cell.angle_beta   90.00
_cell.angle_gamma   90.00
#
_symmetry.space_group_name_H-M   'P 1'
#
loop_
_entity.id
_entity.type
_entity.pdbx_description
1 polymer ?
#
loop_
_entity_poly.entity_id
_entity_poly.type
_entity_poly.pdbx_seq_one_letter_code
_entity_poly.pdbx_strand_id
1 'polypeptide(L)'
;MVAGLKIYESIPPLLHLSGYQRLLMGIILFGEPVRWETSLQLIIDVLLSNGNPGAELAAVPYPHIPVLACNMDLLWMAEAKMPRFGHGTFLVCLENIYKKVTGRELKYEALIGKPSIVTYQYAEYLIKQQVERRGWPSSICRLYAVGDNPMSDIYGANFYNSYIKAAGQARAQAEVKKSVGMADPRSEGHSELRKDLYVSLESCKSILVCTGVYNHHGDVPTDPHESVMETVFHGHRDFCFDPSLVEASYVVEDVNEAVELVFKKENWSQE
;
A
#
# COMPACT_ATOMS: atom_id res chain seq x y z
N MET A 1 -0.78 4.40 -16.41
CA MET A 1 -0.28 5.47 -15.50
C MET A 1 1.09 5.90 -16.00
N VAL A 2 1.34 7.19 -16.24
CA VAL A 2 2.72 7.68 -16.43
C VAL A 2 3.32 7.77 -15.03
N ALA A 3 4.04 6.73 -14.63
CA ALA A 3 4.76 6.70 -13.37
C ALA A 3 5.93 7.71 -13.43
N GLY A 4 5.85 8.74 -12.59
CA GLY A 4 6.85 9.80 -12.50
C GLY A 4 7.73 9.63 -11.27
N LEU A 5 9.04 9.55 -11.44
CA LEU A 5 9.98 9.85 -10.37
C LEU A 5 9.83 11.34 -10.04
N LYS A 6 9.47 11.67 -8.79
CA LYS A 6 9.44 13.08 -8.34
C LYS A 6 10.48 13.26 -7.25
N ILE A 7 11.44 14.12 -7.55
CA ILE A 7 12.48 14.53 -6.62
C ILE A 7 12.04 15.88 -6.04
N TYR A 8 12.01 16.00 -4.71
CA TYR A 8 11.48 17.18 -4.03
C TYR A 8 12.59 18.20 -3.73
N GLU A 9 12.27 19.48 -3.95
CA GLU A 9 13.13 20.64 -3.68
C GLU A 9 12.56 21.48 -2.52
N SER A 10 13.41 22.21 -1.78
CA SER A 10 12.99 23.26 -0.85
C SER A 10 12.86 24.61 -1.56
N ILE A 11 11.72 25.31 -1.41
CA ILE A 11 11.60 26.74 -1.74
C ILE A 11 11.79 27.55 -0.45
N PRO A 12 12.81 28.42 -0.42
CA PRO A 12 12.62 29.79 0.02
C PRO A 12 12.85 30.75 -1.16
N PRO A 13 12.07 31.83 -1.29
CA PRO A 13 12.33 32.84 -2.30
C PRO A 13 13.45 33.75 -1.79
N LEU A 14 14.73 33.44 -2.02
CA LEU A 14 15.82 34.40 -1.77
C LEU A 14 17.05 34.06 -2.62
N LEU A 15 17.28 34.95 -3.60
CA LEU A 15 18.56 35.34 -4.21
C LEU A 15 19.40 34.27 -4.92
N HIS A 16 19.60 34.48 -6.23
CA HIS A 16 20.75 34.02 -7.00
C HIS A 16 22.06 34.46 -6.31
N LEU A 17 22.56 33.67 -5.36
CA LEU A 17 23.93 33.73 -4.88
C LEU A 17 24.67 32.57 -5.53
N SER A 18 25.61 32.89 -6.42
CA SER A 18 26.54 31.93 -7.00
C SER A 18 27.29 31.21 -5.88
N GLY A 19 26.95 29.94 -5.62
CA GLY A 19 27.61 29.12 -4.59
C GLY A 19 26.68 28.20 -3.81
N TYR A 20 25.36 28.42 -3.81
CA TYR A 20 24.42 27.46 -3.19
C TYR A 20 24.01 26.39 -4.22
N GLN A 21 24.63 25.21 -4.14
CA GLN A 21 24.13 24.02 -4.82
C GLN A 21 22.85 23.55 -4.14
N ARG A 22 21.75 23.41 -4.90
CA ARG A 22 20.51 22.83 -4.39
C ARG A 22 20.72 21.34 -4.10
N LEU A 23 20.53 20.97 -2.85
CA LEU A 23 20.58 19.58 -2.42
C LEU A 23 19.19 18.95 -2.50
N LEU A 24 19.14 17.73 -3.02
CA LEU A 24 17.94 16.91 -3.01
C LEU A 24 17.77 16.31 -1.61
N MET A 25 16.61 16.51 -1.00
CA MET A 25 16.37 16.13 0.40
C MET A 25 15.69 14.76 0.55
N GLY A 26 15.21 14.18 -0.55
CA GLY A 26 14.57 12.87 -0.54
C GLY A 26 14.08 12.46 -1.92
N ILE A 27 13.71 11.18 -2.04
CA ILE A 27 13.26 10.55 -3.27
C ILE A 27 11.87 9.96 -3.04
N ILE A 28 10.91 10.28 -3.91
CA ILE A 28 9.59 9.65 -3.90
C ILE A 28 9.38 8.88 -5.20
N LEU A 29 9.17 7.57 -5.05
CA LEU A 29 8.94 6.62 -6.12
C LEU A 29 7.43 6.38 -6.25
N PHE A 30 6.80 7.12 -7.16
CA PHE A 30 5.34 7.00 -7.40
C PHE A 30 4.96 5.75 -8.21
N GLY A 31 5.89 5.18 -8.96
CA GLY A 31 5.69 4.00 -9.80
C GLY A 31 6.96 3.71 -10.63
N GLU A 32 6.91 2.66 -11.45
CA GLU A 32 8.03 2.24 -12.28
C GLU A 32 8.33 3.26 -13.39
N PRO A 33 9.55 3.84 -13.44
CA PRO A 33 9.88 4.78 -14.51
C PRO A 33 9.98 4.07 -15.85
N VAL A 34 9.86 4.84 -16.94
CA VAL A 34 10.34 4.39 -18.26
C VAL A 34 11.87 4.52 -18.28
N ARG A 35 12.59 3.54 -18.85
CA ARG A 35 14.07 3.46 -18.89
C ARG A 35 14.73 3.28 -17.52
N TRP A 36 14.54 2.08 -16.97
CA TRP A 36 15.01 1.72 -15.63
C TRP A 36 16.49 1.96 -15.43
N GLU A 37 17.33 1.69 -16.44
CA GLU A 37 18.78 1.86 -16.35
C GLU A 37 19.17 3.30 -16.01
N THR A 38 18.48 4.28 -16.62
CA THR A 38 18.76 5.70 -16.40
C THR A 38 18.26 6.14 -15.02
N SER A 39 17.05 5.72 -14.64
CA SER A 39 16.48 6.08 -13.34
C SER A 39 17.21 5.43 -12.17
N LEU A 40 17.63 4.16 -12.31
CA LEU A 40 18.43 3.47 -11.31
C LEU A 40 19.76 4.18 -11.11
N GLN A 41 20.47 4.53 -12.18
CA GLN A 41 21.73 5.29 -12.09
C GLN A 41 21.53 6.61 -11.34
N LEU A 42 20.54 7.42 -11.74
CA LEU A 42 20.27 8.71 -11.10
C LEU A 42 19.90 8.57 -9.62
N ILE A 43 19.06 7.59 -9.26
CA ILE A 43 18.69 7.36 -7.87
C ILE A 43 19.93 6.96 -7.06
N ILE A 44 20.75 6.03 -7.57
CA ILE A 44 21.98 5.63 -6.89
C ILE A 44 22.93 6.83 -6.72
N ASP A 45 23.16 7.63 -7.74
CA ASP A 45 24.02 8.82 -7.66
C ASP A 45 23.54 9.81 -6.60
N VAL A 46 22.23 10.06 -6.53
CA VAL A 46 21.62 10.93 -5.52
C VAL A 46 21.78 10.36 -4.11
N LEU A 47 21.59 9.05 -3.94
CA LEU A 47 21.76 8.39 -2.64
C LEU A 47 23.21 8.38 -2.15
N LEU A 48 24.17 8.10 -3.05
CA LEU A 48 25.60 8.05 -2.71
C LEU A 48 26.20 9.43 -2.45
N SER A 49 25.65 10.47 -3.07
CA SER A 49 26.12 11.86 -2.96
C SER A 49 25.40 12.68 -1.89
N ASN A 50 24.54 12.05 -1.08
CA ASN A 50 23.71 12.74 -0.10
C ASN A 50 22.90 13.91 -0.69
N GLY A 51 22.34 13.70 -1.89
CA GLY A 51 21.51 14.69 -2.58
C GLY A 51 22.25 15.62 -3.55
N ASN A 52 23.54 15.42 -3.80
CA ASN A 52 24.34 16.24 -4.73
C ASN A 52 25.08 15.41 -5.79
N PRO A 53 24.40 14.93 -6.84
CA PRO A 53 25.01 14.04 -7.84
C PRO A 53 26.17 14.67 -8.63
N GLY A 54 26.38 15.99 -8.53
CA GLY A 54 27.51 16.69 -9.14
C GLY A 54 28.76 16.82 -8.24
N ALA A 55 28.71 16.36 -7.00
CA ALA A 55 29.83 16.42 -6.06
C ALA A 55 30.77 15.21 -6.18
N GLU A 56 32.04 15.39 -5.80
CA GLU A 56 32.96 14.26 -5.62
C GLU A 56 32.51 13.38 -4.46
N LEU A 57 32.53 12.07 -4.69
CA LEU A 57 32.14 11.07 -3.68
C LEU A 57 33.26 10.90 -2.65
N ALA A 58 33.16 11.57 -1.51
CA ALA A 58 34.11 11.41 -0.41
C ALA A 58 33.78 10.18 0.46
N ALA A 59 32.55 10.10 0.96
CA ALA A 59 32.07 9.00 1.79
C ALA A 59 30.58 8.73 1.52
N VAL A 60 30.21 7.45 1.43
CA VAL A 60 28.81 7.06 1.20
C VAL A 60 27.98 7.29 2.48
N PRO A 61 26.93 8.13 2.44
CA PRO A 61 26.11 8.41 3.60
C PRO A 61 25.29 7.18 4.01
N TYR A 62 25.10 7.02 5.33
CA TYR A 62 24.18 6.02 5.85
C TYR A 62 23.63 6.40 7.24
N PRO A 63 22.29 6.39 7.45
CA PRO A 63 21.28 6.21 6.40
C PRO A 63 21.43 7.27 5.29
N HIS A 64 21.12 6.87 4.06
CA HIS A 64 21.05 7.78 2.93
C HIS A 64 19.86 8.73 3.09
N ILE A 65 19.71 9.73 2.21
CA ILE A 65 18.52 10.59 2.24
C ILE A 65 17.22 9.76 2.15
N PRO A 66 16.09 10.23 2.73
CA PRO A 66 14.83 9.50 2.74
C PRO A 66 14.37 9.02 1.36
N VAL A 67 13.92 7.76 1.29
CA VAL A 67 13.31 7.15 0.11
C VAL A 67 11.90 6.69 0.48
N LEU A 68 10.90 7.12 -0.29
CA LEU A 68 9.52 6.69 -0.16
C LEU A 68 9.11 5.94 -1.42
N ALA A 69 8.40 4.84 -1.28
CA ALA A 69 7.79 4.11 -2.40
C ALA A 69 6.27 4.03 -2.21
N CYS A 70 5.53 4.19 -3.31
CA CYS A 70 4.06 4.29 -3.27
C CYS A 70 3.32 3.09 -3.90
N ASN A 71 4.03 2.11 -4.44
CA ASN A 71 3.46 0.91 -5.03
C ASN A 71 4.43 -0.28 -4.87
N MET A 72 3.94 -1.37 -4.29
CA MET A 72 4.78 -2.52 -3.95
C MET A 72 4.49 -3.75 -4.79
N ASP A 73 3.63 -3.61 -5.79
CA ASP A 73 3.20 -4.72 -6.63
C ASP A 73 4.36 -5.21 -7.50
N LEU A 74 4.81 -6.45 -7.25
CA LEU A 74 5.84 -7.09 -8.06
C LEU A 74 5.37 -7.24 -9.51
N LEU A 75 4.10 -7.66 -9.67
CA LEU A 75 3.45 -7.92 -10.95
C LEU A 75 2.12 -7.18 -11.01
N TRP A 76 1.71 -6.82 -12.23
CA TRP A 76 0.40 -6.25 -12.54
C TRP A 76 -0.10 -6.76 -13.89
N MET A 77 -1.41 -6.68 -14.14
CA MET A 77 -1.97 -7.06 -15.44
C MET A 77 -2.22 -5.88 -16.36
N ALA A 78 -1.67 -6.02 -17.57
CA ALA A 78 -1.84 -5.11 -18.70
C ALA A 78 -2.57 -5.84 -19.85
N GLU A 79 -2.48 -5.33 -21.07
CA GLU A 79 -3.15 -5.92 -22.26
C GLU A 79 -2.55 -7.27 -22.69
N ALA A 80 -1.35 -7.61 -22.21
CA ALA A 80 -0.70 -8.87 -22.52
C ALA A 80 -1.31 -10.04 -21.72
N LYS A 81 -1.27 -11.25 -22.30
CA LYS A 81 -1.82 -12.46 -21.68
C LYS A 81 -1.14 -12.91 -20.39
N MET A 82 0.08 -12.44 -20.12
CA MET A 82 0.82 -12.77 -18.89
C MET A 82 1.05 -11.49 -18.07
N PRO A 83 1.15 -11.58 -16.74
CA PRO A 83 1.50 -10.45 -15.88
C PRO A 83 2.78 -9.73 -16.33
N ARG A 84 2.81 -8.42 -16.14
CA ARG A 84 3.93 -7.54 -16.41
C ARG A 84 4.64 -7.19 -15.11
N PHE A 85 5.94 -6.92 -15.18
CA PHE A 85 6.67 -6.36 -14.04
C PHE A 85 6.08 -5.01 -13.65
N GLY A 86 5.74 -4.89 -12.37
CA GLY A 86 5.27 -3.65 -11.74
C GLY A 86 6.37 -2.93 -10.99
N HIS A 87 5.98 -1.92 -10.21
CA HIS A 87 6.90 -1.11 -9.43
C HIS A 87 7.71 -1.92 -8.42
N GLY A 88 7.14 -2.95 -7.80
CA GLY A 88 7.85 -3.84 -6.89
C GLY A 88 9.07 -4.49 -7.53
N THR A 89 9.01 -4.85 -8.82
CA THR A 89 10.19 -5.40 -9.53
C THR A 89 11.28 -4.34 -9.70
N PHE A 90 10.92 -3.09 -9.99
CA PHE A 90 11.88 -1.97 -10.04
C PHE A 90 12.57 -1.76 -8.70
N LEU A 91 11.84 -1.88 -7.59
CA LEU A 91 12.42 -1.77 -6.26
C LEU A 91 13.38 -2.91 -5.96
N VAL A 92 13.03 -4.16 -6.29
CA VAL A 92 13.96 -5.30 -6.17
C VAL A 92 15.27 -5.00 -6.90
N CYS A 93 15.23 -4.44 -8.11
CA CYS A 93 16.43 -4.03 -8.83
C CYS A 93 17.21 -2.93 -8.08
N LEU A 94 16.54 -1.86 -7.66
CA LEU A 94 17.15 -0.73 -6.95
C LEU A 94 17.86 -1.17 -5.66
N GLU A 95 17.19 -1.97 -4.85
CA GLU A 95 17.69 -2.49 -3.59
C GLU A 95 18.93 -3.37 -3.80
N ASN A 96 18.88 -4.27 -4.77
CA ASN A 96 20.01 -5.15 -5.09
C ASN A 96 21.20 -4.37 -5.60
N ILE A 97 20.99 -3.37 -6.47
CA ILE A 97 22.07 -2.51 -6.97
C ILE A 97 22.68 -1.72 -5.81
N TYR A 98 21.86 -1.07 -4.98
CA TYR A 98 22.34 -0.30 -3.82
C TYR A 98 23.17 -1.18 -2.88
N LYS A 99 22.69 -2.39 -2.56
CA LYS A 99 23.41 -3.36 -1.73
C LYS A 99 24.72 -3.81 -2.36
N LYS A 100 24.75 -4.08 -3.66
CA LYS A 100 25.98 -4.50 -4.36
C LYS A 100 27.02 -3.39 -4.45
N VAL A 101 26.60 -2.14 -4.60
CA VAL A 101 27.50 -0.98 -4.69
C VAL A 101 28.02 -0.56 -3.31
N THR A 102 27.18 -0.60 -2.27
CA THR A 102 27.52 -0.03 -0.94
C THR A 102 27.84 -1.06 0.13
N GLY A 103 27.45 -2.32 -0.07
CA GLY A 103 27.46 -3.35 0.96
C GLY A 103 26.37 -3.19 2.03
N ARG A 104 25.43 -2.24 1.89
CA ARG A 104 24.39 -1.91 2.88
C ARG A 104 22.99 -2.06 2.31
N GLU A 105 22.01 -2.36 3.16
CA GLU A 105 20.61 -2.40 2.75
C GLU A 105 20.07 -0.99 2.49
N LEU A 106 19.32 -0.82 1.39
CA LEU A 106 18.51 0.36 1.12
C LEU A 106 17.37 0.43 2.15
N LYS A 107 17.21 1.59 2.79
CA LYS A 107 16.15 1.83 3.79
C LYS A 107 15.05 2.72 3.23
N TYR A 108 13.81 2.26 3.29
CA TYR A 108 12.66 3.09 3.01
C TYR A 108 12.23 3.86 4.26
N GLU A 109 11.99 5.16 4.11
CA GLU A 109 11.37 5.99 5.15
C GLU A 109 9.88 5.65 5.26
N ALA A 110 9.23 5.39 4.12
CA ALA A 110 7.85 4.94 4.07
C ALA A 110 7.56 4.07 2.84
N LEU A 111 6.80 3.01 3.06
CA LEU A 111 6.16 2.20 2.03
C LEU A 111 4.66 2.48 2.09
N ILE A 112 4.16 3.13 1.06
CA ILE A 112 2.76 3.55 0.89
C ILE A 112 2.19 2.78 -0.29
N GLY A 113 0.88 2.63 -0.34
CA GLY A 113 0.19 1.76 -1.30
C GLY A 113 -0.30 0.50 -0.60
N LYS A 114 -1.06 -0.33 -1.33
CA LYS A 114 -1.44 -1.65 -0.83
C LYS A 114 -0.16 -2.47 -0.58
N PRO A 115 -0.12 -3.32 0.46
CA PRO A 115 -1.17 -3.65 1.42
C PRO A 115 -1.22 -2.76 2.69
N SER A 116 -0.65 -1.55 2.68
CA SER A 116 -0.53 -0.73 3.89
C SER A 116 -1.87 -0.26 4.47
N ILE A 117 -1.97 -0.25 5.80
CA ILE A 117 -3.16 0.26 6.53
C ILE A 117 -3.46 1.72 6.16
N VAL A 118 -2.43 2.55 6.02
CA VAL A 118 -2.60 3.99 5.72
C VAL A 118 -3.33 4.20 4.39
N THR A 119 -3.06 3.36 3.39
CA THR A 119 -3.76 3.42 2.10
C THR A 119 -5.25 3.09 2.24
N TYR A 120 -5.61 2.08 3.03
CA TYR A 120 -7.02 1.74 3.27
C TYR A 120 -7.74 2.77 4.16
N GLN A 121 -7.08 3.35 5.15
CA GLN A 121 -7.62 4.45 5.96
C GLN A 121 -7.92 5.68 5.09
N TYR A 122 -7.01 6.01 4.16
CA TYR A 122 -7.23 7.10 3.23
C TYR A 122 -8.37 6.80 2.25
N ALA A 123 -8.47 5.57 1.76
CA ALA A 123 -9.60 5.14 0.93
C ALA A 123 -10.94 5.25 1.68
N GLU A 124 -11.02 4.80 2.93
CA GLU A 124 -12.21 4.96 3.78
C GLU A 124 -12.58 6.45 3.94
N TYR A 125 -11.61 7.31 4.22
CA TYR A 125 -11.84 8.75 4.32
C TYR A 125 -12.42 9.34 3.04
N LEU A 126 -11.87 9.00 1.87
CA LEU A 126 -12.37 9.47 0.59
C LEU A 126 -13.79 8.96 0.30
N ILE A 127 -14.08 7.70 0.64
CA ILE A 127 -15.40 7.11 0.49
C ILE A 127 -16.42 7.88 1.35
N LYS A 128 -16.09 8.24 2.59
CA LYS A 128 -16.96 9.05 3.46
C LYS A 128 -17.27 10.43 2.87
N GLN A 129 -16.25 11.11 2.32
CA GLN A 129 -16.49 12.36 1.62
C GLN A 129 -17.45 12.21 0.42
N GLN A 130 -17.43 11.06 -0.27
CA GLN A 130 -18.36 10.80 -1.37
C GLN A 130 -19.80 10.61 -0.87
N VAL A 131 -19.99 9.86 0.24
CA VAL A 131 -21.29 9.70 0.89
C VAL A 131 -21.90 11.05 1.26
N GLU A 132 -21.10 11.91 1.90
CA GLU A 132 -21.51 13.26 2.31
C GLU A 132 -21.90 14.12 1.10
N ARG A 133 -21.06 14.16 0.06
CA ARG A 133 -21.34 14.92 -1.18
C ARG A 133 -22.58 14.44 -1.91
N ARG A 134 -22.89 13.14 -1.84
CA ARG A 134 -24.06 12.53 -2.47
C ARG A 134 -25.33 12.70 -1.63
N GLY A 135 -25.23 13.15 -0.38
CA GLY A 135 -26.36 13.26 0.54
C GLY A 135 -26.95 11.89 0.90
N TRP A 136 -26.16 10.82 0.87
CA TRP A 136 -26.65 9.50 1.21
C TRP A 136 -26.93 9.41 2.72
N PRO A 137 -28.13 8.95 3.12
CA PRO A 137 -28.58 9.05 4.51
C PRO A 137 -27.93 8.02 5.44
N SER A 138 -27.32 6.97 4.89
CA SER A 138 -26.77 5.84 5.65
C SER A 138 -25.24 5.85 5.63
N SER A 139 -24.64 5.63 6.80
CA SER A 139 -23.19 5.40 6.90
C SER A 139 -22.79 4.08 6.26
N ILE A 140 -21.59 4.01 5.69
CA ILE A 140 -21.05 2.78 5.13
C ILE A 140 -20.56 1.87 6.26
N CYS A 141 -21.21 0.70 6.38
CA CYS A 141 -20.86 -0.30 7.39
C CYS A 141 -19.94 -1.40 6.88
N ARG A 142 -19.90 -1.65 5.57
CA ARG A 142 -19.13 -2.73 4.95
C ARG A 142 -18.38 -2.23 3.73
N LEU A 143 -17.10 -2.53 3.65
CA LEU A 143 -16.28 -2.34 2.45
C LEU A 143 -16.06 -3.68 1.75
N TYR A 144 -16.17 -3.68 0.43
CA TYR A 144 -15.78 -4.79 -0.42
C TYR A 144 -14.60 -4.34 -1.29
N ALA A 145 -13.41 -4.86 -1.02
CA ALA A 145 -12.22 -4.62 -1.81
C ALA A 145 -12.14 -5.69 -2.90
N VAL A 146 -12.42 -5.28 -4.13
CA VAL A 146 -12.35 -6.14 -5.32
C VAL A 146 -11.00 -5.91 -5.98
N GLY A 147 -10.25 -6.99 -6.22
CA GLY A 147 -8.94 -6.90 -6.87
C GLY A 147 -8.43 -8.25 -7.32
N ASP A 148 -7.33 -8.25 -8.07
CA ASP A 148 -6.80 -9.41 -8.76
C ASP A 148 -5.47 -9.92 -8.19
N ASN A 149 -4.87 -9.17 -7.27
CA ASN A 149 -3.57 -9.51 -6.72
C ASN A 149 -3.68 -9.97 -5.25
N PRO A 150 -3.48 -11.27 -4.95
CA PRO A 150 -3.57 -11.81 -3.59
C PRO A 150 -2.64 -11.11 -2.60
N MET A 151 -1.43 -10.74 -3.04
CA MET A 151 -0.39 -10.15 -2.20
C MET A 151 -0.59 -8.64 -1.94
N SER A 152 -1.53 -8.02 -2.65
CA SER A 152 -1.76 -6.58 -2.61
C SER A 152 -3.20 -6.27 -2.18
N ASP A 153 -4.17 -6.61 -3.04
CA ASP A 153 -5.60 -6.33 -2.82
C ASP A 153 -6.18 -7.15 -1.68
N ILE A 154 -5.96 -8.46 -1.74
CA ILE A 154 -6.57 -9.40 -0.80
C ILE A 154 -5.89 -9.28 0.56
N TYR A 155 -4.56 -9.33 0.57
CA TYR A 155 -3.78 -9.10 1.78
C TYR A 155 -4.11 -7.77 2.43
N GLY A 156 -4.13 -6.67 1.66
CA GLY A 156 -4.43 -5.35 2.18
C GLY A 156 -5.82 -5.26 2.79
N ALA A 157 -6.84 -5.80 2.11
CA ALA A 157 -8.20 -5.79 2.60
C ALA A 157 -8.38 -6.62 3.87
N ASN A 158 -7.76 -7.80 3.93
CA ASN A 158 -7.81 -8.68 5.09
C ASN A 158 -7.05 -8.10 6.28
N PHE A 159 -5.89 -7.48 6.03
CA PHE A 159 -5.13 -6.77 7.06
C PHE A 159 -5.94 -5.59 7.60
N TYR A 160 -6.60 -4.83 6.73
CA TYR A 160 -7.47 -3.73 7.13
C TYR A 160 -8.69 -4.21 7.92
N ASN A 161 -9.30 -5.33 7.54
CA ASN A 161 -10.40 -5.93 8.29
C ASN A 161 -9.98 -6.32 9.71
N SER A 162 -8.78 -6.87 9.86
CA SER A 162 -8.21 -7.21 11.18
C SER A 162 -7.97 -5.95 12.02
N TYR A 163 -7.49 -4.87 11.40
CA TYR A 163 -7.36 -3.56 12.03
C TYR A 163 -8.72 -3.00 12.51
N ILE A 164 -9.77 -3.06 11.68
CA ILE A 164 -11.13 -2.62 12.04
C ILE A 164 -11.64 -3.41 13.26
N LYS A 165 -11.53 -4.74 13.23
CA LYS A 165 -11.99 -5.61 14.33
C LYS A 165 -11.25 -5.33 15.64
N ALA A 166 -9.93 -5.18 15.59
CA ALA A 166 -9.12 -4.86 16.77
C ALA A 166 -9.51 -3.50 17.36
N ALA A 167 -9.71 -2.48 16.51
CA ALA A 167 -10.18 -1.17 16.94
C ALA A 167 -11.58 -1.23 17.58
N GLY A 168 -12.50 -2.01 17.02
CA GLY A 168 -13.85 -2.24 17.58
C GLY A 168 -13.81 -2.92 18.95
N GLN A 169 -12.99 -3.97 19.10
CA GLN A 169 -12.81 -4.68 20.37
C GLN A 169 -12.21 -3.77 21.45
N ALA A 170 -11.19 -2.98 21.12
CA ALA A 170 -10.58 -2.03 22.05
C ALA A 170 -11.60 -1.00 22.57
N ARG A 171 -12.52 -0.54 21.71
CA ARG A 171 -13.61 0.38 22.09
C ARG A 171 -14.61 -0.28 23.02
N ALA A 172 -15.10 -1.48 22.66
CA ALA A 172 -16.04 -2.22 23.49
C ALA A 172 -15.45 -2.48 24.89
N GLN A 173 -14.15 -2.82 24.98
CA GLN A 173 -13.45 -2.98 26.25
C GLN A 173 -13.34 -1.67 27.04
N ALA A 174 -13.10 -0.53 26.37
CA ALA A 174 -13.05 0.77 27.01
C ALA A 174 -14.42 1.21 27.56
N GLU A 175 -15.50 0.92 26.85
CA GLU A 175 -16.87 1.21 27.29
C GLU A 175 -17.27 0.36 28.51
N VAL A 176 -16.91 -0.93 28.52
CA VAL A 176 -17.10 -1.80 29.70
C VAL A 176 -16.29 -1.28 30.89
N LYS A 177 -15.04 -0.82 30.69
CA LYS A 177 -14.25 -0.24 31.79
C LYS A 177 -14.83 1.09 32.31
N LYS A 178 -15.45 1.90 31.45
CA LYS A 178 -16.16 3.11 31.84
C LYS A 178 -17.44 2.80 32.64
N SER A 179 -18.20 1.79 32.23
CA SER A 179 -19.44 1.40 32.94
C SER A 179 -19.17 0.71 34.29
N VAL A 180 -18.00 0.07 34.44
CA VAL A 180 -17.55 -0.56 35.70
C VAL A 180 -16.76 0.41 36.60
N GLY A 181 -16.64 1.69 36.23
CA GLY A 181 -16.08 2.74 37.10
C GLY A 181 -14.56 2.65 37.33
N MET A 182 -13.81 2.00 36.43
CA MET A 182 -12.35 1.81 36.54
C MET A 182 -11.55 2.77 35.64
N ALA A 183 -12.14 3.90 35.22
CA ALA A 183 -11.49 4.87 34.33
C ALA A 183 -10.72 5.97 35.09
N ASP A 184 -9.47 6.22 34.68
CA ASP A 184 -8.62 7.31 35.19
C ASP A 184 -9.11 8.68 34.66
N PRO A 185 -9.39 9.70 35.51
CA PRO A 185 -10.03 10.96 35.10
C PRO A 185 -9.20 11.93 34.23
N ARG A 186 -8.02 11.55 33.72
CA ARG A 186 -7.05 12.51 33.15
C ARG A 186 -6.81 12.45 31.62
N SER A 187 -7.69 11.83 30.84
CA SER A 187 -7.49 11.66 29.38
C SER A 187 -8.62 12.22 28.51
N GLU A 188 -9.12 13.41 28.83
CA GLU A 188 -10.15 14.08 28.01
C GLU A 188 -9.64 15.44 27.49
N GLY A 189 -8.98 15.38 26.35
CA GLY A 189 -8.64 16.57 25.55
C GLY A 189 -7.95 16.12 24.28
N HIS A 190 -8.49 16.49 23.12
CA HIS A 190 -7.98 16.21 21.75
C HIS A 190 -8.49 14.97 20.99
N SER A 191 -9.52 14.26 21.45
CA SER A 191 -10.02 13.05 20.76
C SER A 191 -11.53 13.06 20.43
N GLU A 192 -12.12 14.20 20.08
CA GLU A 192 -13.51 14.22 19.58
C GLU A 192 -13.56 14.19 18.05
N LEU A 193 -12.76 15.01 17.34
CA LEU A 193 -12.73 14.98 15.86
C LEU A 193 -12.28 13.65 15.24
N ARG A 194 -11.51 12.82 15.97
CA ARG A 194 -11.07 11.50 15.49
C ARG A 194 -12.05 10.37 15.81
N LYS A 195 -12.99 10.57 16.73
CA LYS A 195 -13.93 9.51 17.14
C LYS A 195 -14.96 9.23 16.05
N ASP A 196 -15.54 10.28 15.46
CA ASP A 196 -16.56 10.17 14.42
C ASP A 196 -16.02 9.58 13.11
N LEU A 197 -14.71 9.70 12.87
CA LEU A 197 -14.07 9.21 11.66
C LEU A 197 -14.04 7.69 11.52
N TYR A 198 -14.48 6.91 12.52
CA TYR A 198 -14.40 5.44 12.52
C TYR A 198 -15.62 4.74 13.14
N VAL A 199 -16.74 5.44 13.40
CA VAL A 199 -17.84 4.86 14.21
C VAL A 199 -18.65 3.81 13.44
N SER A 200 -18.66 3.86 12.10
CA SER A 200 -19.62 3.07 11.33
C SER A 200 -19.08 1.82 10.65
N LEU A 201 -17.77 1.67 10.46
CA LEU A 201 -17.26 0.58 9.63
C LEU A 201 -17.08 -0.71 10.44
N GLU A 202 -17.82 -1.75 10.07
CA GLU A 202 -17.87 -3.04 10.78
C GLU A 202 -16.90 -4.07 10.18
N SER A 203 -16.73 -4.06 8.85
CA SER A 203 -15.84 -4.99 8.19
C SER A 203 -15.34 -4.51 6.82
N CYS A 204 -14.20 -5.08 6.42
CA CYS A 204 -13.70 -5.04 5.05
C CYS A 204 -13.63 -6.49 4.53
N LYS A 205 -14.18 -6.75 3.35
CA LYS A 205 -14.22 -8.08 2.71
C LYS A 205 -13.45 -8.04 1.42
N SER A 206 -12.59 -9.03 1.20
CA SER A 206 -11.82 -9.21 -0.02
C SER A 206 -12.60 -10.04 -1.04
N ILE A 207 -12.63 -9.58 -2.30
CA ILE A 207 -13.15 -10.34 -3.44
C ILE A 207 -12.03 -10.44 -4.47
N LEU A 208 -11.54 -11.66 -4.71
CA LEU A 208 -10.52 -11.94 -5.72
C LEU A 208 -11.19 -12.21 -7.06
N VAL A 209 -10.78 -11.48 -8.10
CA VAL A 209 -11.20 -11.72 -9.48
C VAL A 209 -10.12 -12.51 -10.24
N CYS A 210 -10.54 -13.35 -11.19
CA CYS A 210 -9.65 -14.24 -11.96
C CYS A 210 -9.17 -13.64 -13.30
N THR A 211 -9.55 -12.39 -13.60
CA THR A 211 -9.21 -11.70 -14.85
C THR A 211 -7.87 -10.97 -14.80
N GLY A 212 -7.02 -11.24 -13.81
CA GLY A 212 -5.86 -10.41 -13.51
C GLY A 212 -4.60 -11.19 -13.14
N VAL A 213 -3.82 -10.65 -12.20
CA VAL A 213 -2.53 -11.23 -11.76
C VAL A 213 -2.76 -12.66 -11.29
N TYR A 214 -3.83 -12.88 -10.54
CA TYR A 214 -4.38 -14.19 -10.26
C TYR A 214 -5.19 -14.71 -11.44
N ASN A 215 -4.94 -15.97 -11.83
CA ASN A 215 -5.71 -16.69 -12.83
C ASN A 215 -5.85 -18.17 -12.42
N HIS A 216 -7.09 -18.62 -12.25
CA HIS A 216 -7.43 -19.98 -11.82
C HIS A 216 -6.86 -21.10 -12.72
N HIS A 217 -6.60 -20.79 -13.99
CA HIS A 217 -6.08 -21.74 -14.99
C HIS A 217 -4.56 -21.71 -15.16
N GLY A 218 -3.85 -20.75 -14.52
CA GLY A 218 -2.40 -20.60 -14.66
C GLY A 218 -1.58 -21.48 -13.70
N ASP A 219 -2.17 -21.88 -12.58
CA ASP A 219 -1.46 -22.43 -11.42
C ASP A 219 -1.80 -23.91 -11.12
N VAL A 220 -2.36 -24.67 -12.07
CA VAL A 220 -2.54 -26.12 -11.88
C VAL A 220 -1.18 -26.79 -12.10
N PRO A 221 -0.49 -27.31 -11.05
CA PRO A 221 0.75 -28.03 -11.24
C PRO A 221 0.46 -29.28 -12.08
N THR A 222 1.34 -29.58 -13.03
CA THR A 222 1.19 -30.79 -13.86
C THR A 222 1.47 -32.06 -13.05
N ASP A 223 2.03 -31.92 -11.84
CA ASP A 223 2.35 -32.99 -10.91
C ASP A 223 1.40 -32.97 -9.69
N PRO A 224 0.63 -34.05 -9.43
CA PRO A 224 -0.23 -34.17 -8.25
C PRO A 224 0.53 -34.23 -6.91
N HIS A 225 1.88 -34.28 -6.91
CA HIS A 225 2.72 -34.20 -5.71
C HIS A 225 3.26 -32.79 -5.41
N GLU A 226 3.15 -31.84 -6.33
CA GLU A 226 3.41 -30.42 -6.04
C GLU A 226 2.19 -29.85 -5.30
N SER A 227 2.35 -29.61 -4.00
CA SER A 227 1.32 -28.92 -3.23
C SER A 227 1.07 -27.56 -3.88
N VAL A 228 -0.20 -27.27 -4.19
CA VAL A 228 -0.73 -26.03 -4.80
C VAL A 228 -0.42 -24.75 -3.97
N MET A 229 0.40 -24.85 -2.91
CA MET A 229 0.69 -23.78 -1.96
C MET A 229 2.16 -23.78 -1.48
N GLU A 230 3.14 -23.99 -2.35
CA GLU A 230 4.42 -23.30 -2.10
C GLU A 230 4.28 -21.87 -2.62
N THR A 231 3.41 -21.08 -1.97
CA THR A 231 3.10 -19.71 -2.34
C THR A 231 4.36 -18.88 -2.16
N VAL A 232 5.09 -18.66 -3.26
CA VAL A 232 6.26 -17.79 -3.25
C VAL A 232 5.79 -16.41 -2.81
N PHE A 233 6.31 -15.94 -1.67
CA PHE A 233 5.98 -14.62 -1.16
C PHE A 233 6.54 -13.55 -2.11
N HIS A 234 5.64 -12.89 -2.84
CA HIS A 234 5.97 -11.82 -3.77
C HIS A 234 5.78 -10.41 -3.18
N GLY A 235 5.50 -10.32 -1.88
CA GLY A 235 5.39 -9.04 -1.19
C GLY A 235 6.77 -8.41 -0.95
N HIS A 236 6.78 -7.10 -0.67
CA HIS A 236 8.00 -6.39 -0.35
C HIS A 236 8.64 -6.90 0.95
N ARG A 237 9.98 -7.00 0.99
CA ARG A 237 10.74 -7.61 2.11
C ARG A 237 10.54 -6.95 3.47
N ASP A 238 10.19 -5.67 3.49
CA ASP A 238 9.99 -4.90 4.72
C ASP A 238 8.57 -5.07 5.31
N PHE A 239 7.69 -5.85 4.66
CA PHE A 239 6.44 -6.28 5.26
C PHE A 239 6.62 -7.60 6.01
N CYS A 240 6.09 -7.67 7.23
CA CYS A 240 5.93 -8.93 7.94
C CYS A 240 4.81 -9.73 7.27
N PHE A 241 5.16 -10.83 6.62
CA PHE A 241 4.21 -11.68 5.93
C PHE A 241 3.42 -12.55 6.90
N ASP A 242 2.09 -12.45 6.82
CA ASP A 242 1.15 -13.37 7.44
C ASP A 242 0.40 -14.15 6.34
N PRO A 243 0.72 -15.44 6.13
CA PRO A 243 0.05 -16.27 5.12
C PRO A 243 -1.46 -16.37 5.30
N SER A 244 -1.99 -16.15 6.51
CA SER A 244 -3.45 -16.21 6.74
C SER A 244 -4.20 -15.05 6.07
N LEU A 245 -3.50 -14.00 5.63
CA LEU A 245 -4.11 -12.82 5.04
C LEU A 245 -4.20 -12.88 3.51
N VAL A 246 -3.64 -13.88 2.83
CA VAL A 246 -3.74 -13.98 1.35
C VAL A 246 -5.03 -14.67 0.87
N GLU A 247 -5.79 -15.30 1.77
CA GLU A 247 -7.04 -15.99 1.42
C GLU A 247 -8.19 -15.00 1.27
N ALA A 248 -8.80 -14.96 0.08
CA ALA A 248 -9.91 -14.04 -0.20
C ALA A 248 -11.19 -14.47 0.52
N SER A 249 -12.01 -13.50 0.93
CA SER A 249 -13.34 -13.82 1.48
C SER A 249 -14.25 -14.46 0.43
N TYR A 250 -14.06 -14.08 -0.84
CA TYR A 250 -14.76 -14.61 -1.99
C TYR A 250 -13.82 -14.62 -3.21
N VAL A 251 -14.03 -15.58 -4.10
CA VAL A 251 -13.39 -15.64 -5.42
C VAL A 251 -14.50 -15.69 -6.47
N VAL A 252 -14.37 -14.89 -7.51
CA VAL A 252 -15.33 -14.79 -8.63
C VAL A 252 -14.57 -14.67 -9.94
N GLU A 253 -15.24 -14.93 -11.07
CA GLU A 253 -14.55 -14.90 -12.35
C GLU A 253 -14.07 -13.50 -12.69
N ASP A 254 -14.96 -12.51 -12.62
CA ASP A 254 -14.69 -11.14 -13.03
C ASP A 254 -15.34 -10.08 -12.14
N VAL A 255 -15.15 -8.81 -12.50
CA VAL A 255 -15.70 -7.67 -11.76
C VAL A 255 -17.24 -7.60 -11.82
N ASN A 256 -17.88 -8.12 -12.87
CA ASN A 256 -19.33 -8.13 -12.97
C ASN A 256 -19.91 -9.09 -11.92
N GLU A 257 -19.37 -10.31 -11.86
CA GLU A 257 -19.75 -11.27 -10.82
C GLU A 257 -19.46 -10.75 -9.40
N ALA A 258 -18.36 -9.99 -9.22
CA ALA A 258 -18.06 -9.36 -7.94
C ALA A 258 -19.18 -8.38 -7.51
N VAL A 259 -19.68 -7.56 -8.44
CA VAL A 259 -20.76 -6.62 -8.17
C VAL A 259 -22.08 -7.33 -7.89
N GLU A 260 -22.42 -8.36 -8.67
CA GLU A 260 -23.62 -9.19 -8.45
C GLU A 260 -23.58 -9.88 -7.08
N LEU A 261 -22.41 -10.40 -6.70
CA LEU A 261 -22.19 -10.98 -5.37
C LEU A 261 -22.41 -9.95 -4.26
N VAL A 262 -21.91 -8.73 -4.41
CA VAL A 262 -22.11 -7.65 -3.42
C VAL A 262 -23.59 -7.32 -3.29
N PHE A 263 -24.33 -7.16 -4.39
CA PHE A 263 -25.77 -6.93 -4.33
C PHE A 263 -26.50 -8.05 -3.60
N LYS A 264 -26.16 -9.31 -3.89
CA LYS A 264 -26.74 -10.46 -3.19
C LYS A 264 -26.41 -10.45 -1.70
N LYS A 265 -25.19 -10.08 -1.29
CA LYS A 265 -24.75 -10.03 0.11
C LYS A 265 -25.38 -8.89 0.90
N GLU A 266 -25.76 -7.82 0.21
CA GLU A 266 -26.45 -6.66 0.78
C GLU A 266 -27.97 -6.74 0.64
N ASN A 267 -28.53 -7.85 0.12
CA ASN A 267 -29.95 -8.03 -0.18
C ASN A 267 -30.50 -6.88 -1.06
N TRP A 268 -29.70 -6.41 -2.01
CA TRP A 268 -30.07 -5.36 -2.92
C TRP A 268 -30.86 -5.93 -4.11
N SER A 269 -32.13 -5.54 -4.22
CA SER A 269 -32.97 -5.86 -5.38
C SER A 269 -32.63 -4.93 -6.55
N GLN A 270 -32.28 -5.47 -7.71
CA GLN A 270 -32.29 -4.69 -8.95
C GLN A 270 -33.75 -4.54 -9.39
N GLU A 271 -34.32 -3.35 -9.19
CA GLU A 271 -35.59 -2.95 -9.83
C GLU A 271 -35.39 -2.63 -11.31
#